data_AF-A0AAV6A2Q6-F1
#
_entry.id   AF-A0AAV6A2Q6-F1
#
_cell.length_a   1.000
_cell.length_b   1.000
_cell.length_c   1.000
_cell.angle_alpha   90.00
_cell.angle_beta   90.00
_cell.angle_gamma   90.00
#
_symmetry.space_group_name_H-M   'P 1'
#
loop_
_entity.id
_entity.type
_entity.pdbx_description
1 polymer ?
#
loop_
_entity_poly.entity_id
_entity_poly.type
_entity_poly.pdbx_seq_one_letter_code
_entity_poly.pdbx_strand_id
1 'polypeptide(L)'
;MAEPSGSSSPGSGSAALINGNRRMLTSARVTEPKRGEWHTIRVVAQGPKIRAYLNDALLLNHDDKTFTGGWVGLWTKADSVTEFGNLEIAGTRTR
;
A
#
# COMPACT_ATOMS: atom_id res chain seq x y z
N MET A 1 17.75 26.38 18.20
CA MET A 1 18.34 25.24 17.47
C MET A 1 17.20 24.59 16.71
N ALA A 2 17.17 24.76 15.39
CA ALA A 2 16.13 24.20 14.53
C ALA A 2 16.63 22.86 13.97
N GLU A 3 15.84 21.80 14.12
CA GLU A 3 16.14 20.51 13.49
C GLU A 3 15.80 20.55 11.99
N PRO A 4 16.58 19.89 11.12
CA PRO A 4 16.34 19.93 9.68
C PRO A 4 15.14 19.06 9.32
N SER A 5 14.16 19.69 8.65
CA SER A 5 13.03 19.02 8.01
C SER A 5 13.53 18.06 6.93
N GLY A 6 13.63 16.76 7.26
CA GLY A 6 13.89 15.71 6.28
C GLY A 6 12.68 15.54 5.36
N SER A 7 12.78 15.96 4.10
CA SER A 7 11.77 15.66 3.09
C SER A 7 11.77 14.16 2.80
N SER A 8 10.83 13.42 3.38
CA SER A 8 10.53 12.08 2.89
C SER A 8 9.86 12.21 1.53
N SER A 9 10.54 11.80 0.46
CA SER A 9 9.88 11.61 -0.84
C SER A 9 8.67 10.68 -0.67
N PRO A 10 7.49 11.01 -1.23
CA PRO A 10 6.33 10.13 -1.15
C PRO A 10 6.57 8.91 -2.05
N GLY A 11 7.01 7.82 -1.45
CA GLY A 11 7.01 6.51 -2.07
C GLY A 11 5.71 5.78 -1.72
N SER A 12 4.90 5.44 -2.72
CA SER A 12 3.83 4.46 -2.54
C SER A 12 4.44 3.08 -2.75
N GLY A 13 4.35 2.20 -1.76
CA GLY A 13 5.01 0.90 -1.78
C GLY A 13 4.13 -0.19 -1.19
N SER A 14 4.13 -1.35 -1.84
CA SER A 14 3.55 -2.58 -1.29
C SER A 14 4.62 -3.33 -0.50
N ALA A 15 4.30 -3.72 0.73
CA ALA A 15 5.21 -4.42 1.63
C ALA A 15 4.62 -5.77 2.04
N ALA A 16 5.51 -6.74 2.23
CA ALA A 16 5.19 -8.02 2.85
C ALA A 16 6.02 -8.19 4.13
N LEU A 17 5.52 -8.98 5.07
CA LEU A 17 6.29 -9.44 6.23
C LEU A 17 6.86 -10.81 5.92
N ILE A 18 8.18 -10.97 6.03
CA ILE A 18 8.88 -12.25 5.87
C ILE A 18 9.70 -12.46 7.14
N ASN A 19 9.40 -13.51 7.92
CA ASN A 19 10.07 -13.84 9.19
C ASN A 19 10.14 -12.67 10.20
N GLY A 20 9.06 -11.90 10.31
CA GLY A 20 8.99 -10.74 11.21
C GLY A 20 9.64 -9.46 10.68
N ASN A 21 10.32 -9.51 9.53
CA ASN A 21 10.92 -8.35 8.89
C ASN A 21 10.06 -7.83 7.73
N ARG A 22 9.79 -6.52 7.72
CA ARG A 22 9.13 -5.84 6.60
C ARG A 22 10.07 -5.78 5.41
N ARG A 23 9.68 -6.47 4.33
CA ARG A 23 10.34 -6.37 3.02
C ARG A 23 9.44 -5.57 2.07
N MET A 24 10.00 -4.51 1.50
CA MET A 24 9.34 -3.82 0.39
C MET A 24 9.41 -4.71 -0.84
N LEU A 25 8.24 -5.09 -1.38
CA LEU A 25 8.17 -5.94 -2.57
C LEU A 25 8.42 -5.10 -3.82
N THR A 26 7.84 -3.91 -3.86
CA THR A 26 8.01 -2.95 -4.94
C THR A 26 7.57 -1.55 -4.47
N SER A 27 8.03 -0.52 -5.16
CA SER A 27 7.71 0.88 -4.88
C SER A 27 7.54 1.68 -6.15
N ALA A 28 6.62 2.64 -6.13
CA ALA A 28 6.44 3.64 -7.15
C ALA A 28 6.67 5.02 -6.53
N ARG A 29 7.30 5.91 -7.29
CA ARG A 29 7.26 7.34 -6.97
C ARG A 29 5.92 7.88 -7.43
N VAL A 30 5.25 8.59 -6.55
CA VAL A 30 3.99 9.26 -6.85
C VAL A 30 4.12 10.73 -6.51
N THR A 31 3.43 11.57 -7.27
CA THR A 31 3.16 12.92 -6.79
C THR A 31 2.35 12.81 -5.50
N GLU A 32 2.71 13.64 -4.51
CA GLU A 32 2.05 13.61 -3.21
C GLU A 32 0.53 13.82 -3.36
N PRO A 33 -0.29 12.92 -2.84
CA PRO A 33 -1.75 13.12 -2.80
C PRO A 33 -2.10 14.33 -1.94
N LYS A 34 -3.16 15.05 -2.31
CA LYS A 34 -3.56 16.26 -1.60
C LYS A 34 -4.11 15.91 -0.21
N ARG A 35 -3.71 16.68 0.80
CA ARG A 35 -4.24 16.52 2.16
C ARG A 35 -5.70 16.97 2.24
N GLY A 36 -6.49 16.27 3.03
CA GLY A 36 -7.91 16.60 3.27
C GLY A 36 -8.85 16.20 2.13
N GLU A 37 -8.34 15.55 1.08
CA GLU A 37 -9.14 14.98 0.00
C GLU A 37 -9.19 13.45 0.13
N TRP A 38 -10.32 12.87 -0.31
CA TRP A 38 -10.45 11.43 -0.44
C TRP A 38 -9.63 10.93 -1.64
N HIS A 39 -8.88 9.86 -1.42
CA HIS A 39 -8.13 9.18 -2.47
C HIS A 39 -8.42 7.69 -2.46
N THR A 40 -8.57 7.10 -3.63
CA THR A 40 -8.89 5.69 -3.76
C THR A 40 -7.62 4.88 -3.93
N ILE A 41 -7.39 3.93 -3.02
CA ILE A 41 -6.36 2.90 -3.16
C ILE A 41 -7.06 1.61 -3.57
N ARG A 42 -6.58 0.98 -4.64
CA ARG A 42 -7.06 -0.34 -5.07
C ARG A 42 -5.91 -1.29 -5.23
N VAL A 43 -6.03 -2.48 -4.67
CA VAL A 43 -5.04 -3.57 -4.80
C VAL A 43 -5.74 -4.78 -5.41
N VAL A 44 -5.14 -5.34 -6.45
CA VAL A 44 -5.62 -6.56 -7.13
C VAL A 44 -4.51 -7.60 -7.06
N ALA A 45 -4.70 -8.61 -6.21
CA ALA A 45 -3.85 -9.78 -6.12
C ALA A 45 -4.56 -10.98 -6.77
N GLN A 46 -4.01 -11.48 -7.89
CA GLN A 46 -4.58 -12.59 -8.65
C GLN A 46 -3.46 -13.55 -9.08
N GLY A 47 -3.48 -14.77 -8.54
CA GLY A 47 -2.35 -15.69 -8.67
C GLY A 47 -1.06 -15.03 -8.16
N PRO A 48 0.04 -15.06 -8.91
CA PRO A 48 1.28 -14.39 -8.50
C PRO A 48 1.24 -12.86 -8.71
N LYS A 49 0.24 -12.33 -9.42
CA LYS A 49 0.26 -10.94 -9.87
C LYS A 49 -0.35 -10.02 -8.83
N ILE A 50 0.42 -9.03 -8.39
CA ILE A 50 -0.01 -7.95 -7.50
C ILE A 50 0.03 -6.64 -8.26
N ARG A 51 -1.13 -5.99 -8.37
CA ARG A 51 -1.27 -4.65 -8.95
C ARG A 51 -1.81 -3.67 -7.91
N ALA A 52 -1.26 -2.47 -7.86
CA ALA A 52 -1.75 -1.41 -6.99
C ALA A 52 -2.02 -0.14 -7.78
N TYR A 53 -3.10 0.53 -7.41
CA TYR A 53 -3.61 1.73 -8.06
C TYR A 53 -3.84 2.82 -7.03
N LEU A 54 -3.63 4.07 -7.45
CA LEU A 54 -4.00 5.27 -6.71
C LEU A 54 -4.83 6.15 -7.64
N ASN A 55 -6.05 6.49 -7.24
CA ASN A 55 -6.99 7.25 -8.07
C ASN A 55 -7.09 6.66 -9.49
N ASP A 56 -7.26 5.34 -9.56
CA ASP A 56 -7.31 4.50 -10.77
C ASP A 56 -6.08 4.43 -11.67
N ALA A 57 -5.03 5.20 -11.39
CA ALA A 57 -3.74 5.06 -12.07
C ALA A 57 -3.01 3.81 -11.58
N LEU A 58 -2.62 2.91 -12.50
CA LEU A 58 -1.78 1.76 -12.19
C LEU A 58 -0.37 2.23 -11.84
N LEU A 59 0.09 1.94 -10.63
CA LEU A 59 1.41 2.36 -10.14
C LEU A 59 2.36 1.19 -9.94
N LEU A 60 1.83 0.04 -9.51
CA LEU A 60 2.62 -1.15 -9.23
C LEU A 60 2.08 -2.32 -10.02
N ASN A 61 2.98 -3.09 -10.61
CA ASN A 61 2.66 -4.33 -11.33
C ASN A 61 3.80 -5.33 -11.11
N HIS A 62 3.63 -6.22 -10.13
CA HIS A 62 4.68 -7.08 -9.63
C HIS A 62 4.22 -8.54 -9.57
N ASP A 63 5.18 -9.47 -9.66
CA ASP A 63 4.94 -10.90 -9.49
C ASP A 63 5.56 -11.35 -8.17
N ASP A 64 4.75 -11.85 -7.24
CA ASP A 64 5.18 -12.44 -5.98
C ASP A 64 4.49 -13.80 -5.76
N LYS A 65 5.28 -14.79 -5.34
CA LYS A 65 4.80 -16.16 -5.05
C LYS A 65 5.01 -16.54 -3.59
N THR A 66 5.47 -15.61 -2.76
CA THR A 66 5.84 -15.88 -1.36
C THR A 66 4.62 -16.25 -0.52
N PHE A 67 3.50 -15.56 -0.73
CA PHE A 67 2.25 -15.79 -0.01
C PHE A 67 1.09 -15.98 -0.99
N THR A 68 0.38 -17.11 -0.88
CA THR A 68 -0.76 -17.46 -1.75
C THR A 68 -2.12 -17.19 -1.10
N GLY A 69 -2.13 -16.77 0.17
CA GLY A 69 -3.33 -16.41 0.93
C GLY A 69 -2.95 -15.62 2.19
N GLY A 70 -3.92 -14.92 2.78
CA GLY A 70 -3.69 -14.12 3.97
C GLY A 70 -4.85 -13.18 4.31
N TRP A 71 -4.56 -12.22 5.19
CA TRP A 71 -5.52 -11.23 5.68
C TRP A 71 -5.31 -9.88 4.98
N VAL A 72 -6.39 -9.09 4.89
CA VAL A 72 -6.32 -7.69 4.48
C VAL A 72 -6.23 -6.81 5.74
N GLY A 73 -5.32 -5.85 5.74
CA GLY A 73 -5.14 -4.91 6.84
C GLY A 73 -4.90 -3.49 6.33
N LEU A 74 -5.37 -2.52 7.11
CA LEU A 74 -5.10 -1.10 6.91
C LEU A 74 -4.03 -0.66 7.91
N TRP A 75 -3.09 0.17 7.46
CA TRP A 75 -1.99 0.65 8.27
C TRP A 75 -1.78 2.14 8.03
N THR A 76 -1.56 2.89 9.11
CA THR A 76 -1.22 4.31 9.08
C THR A 76 0.22 4.50 9.56
N LYS A 77 0.89 5.52 9.05
CA LYS A 77 2.26 5.84 9.48
C LYS A 77 2.23 6.77 10.70
N ALA A 78 2.88 6.34 11.78
CA ALA A 78 3.11 7.13 12.99
C ALA A 78 1.82 7.75 13.56
N ASP A 79 1.84 9.05 13.83
CA ASP A 79 0.81 9.89 14.42
C ASP A 79 -0.16 10.51 13.40
N SER A 80 -0.22 9.94 12.19
CA SER A 80 -1.10 10.46 11.14
C SER A 80 -2.57 10.28 11.50
N VAL A 81 -3.33 11.38 11.52
CA VAL A 81 -4.80 11.33 11.49
C VAL A 81 -5.23 10.95 10.07
N THR A 82 -5.68 9.70 9.92
CA THR A 82 -6.11 9.13 8.63
C THR A 82 -7.50 8.53 8.77
N GLU A 83 -8.39 8.87 7.85
CA GLU A 83 -9.71 8.29 7.74
C GLU A 83 -9.75 7.26 6.62
N PHE A 84 -10.44 6.15 6.86
CA PHE A 84 -10.72 5.14 5.84
C PHE A 84 -12.24 5.03 5.67
N GLY A 85 -12.70 5.06 4.43
CA GLY A 85 -14.11 4.91 4.07
C GLY A 85 -14.25 3.96 2.88
N ASN A 86 -15.44 3.37 2.73
CA ASN A 86 -15.79 2.51 1.59
C ASN A 86 -14.81 1.34 1.37
N LEU A 87 -14.41 0.66 2.46
CA LEU A 87 -13.59 -0.54 2.35
C LEU A 87 -14.41 -1.70 1.79
N GLU A 88 -14.09 -2.09 0.56
CA GLU A 88 -14.65 -3.27 -0.09
C GLU A 88 -13.56 -4.32 -0.30
N ILE A 89 -13.87 -5.58 0.04
CA ILE A 89 -12.97 -6.71 -0.14
C ILE A 89 -13.75 -7.82 -0.86
N ALA A 90 -13.25 -8.19 -2.04
CA ALA A 90 -13.76 -9.31 -2.81
C ALA A 90 -12.63 -10.31 -3.08
N GLY A 91 -12.88 -11.58 -2.79
CA GLY A 91 -11.90 -12.64 -2.99
C GLY A 91 -12.44 -13.99 -2.52
N THR A 92 -11.72 -15.05 -2.86
CA THR A 92 -12.07 -16.40 -2.42
C THR A 92 -11.55 -16.62 -1.01
N ARG A 93 -12.43 -17.00 -0.07
CA ARG A 93 -12.00 -17.39 1.27
C ARG A 93 -11.35 -18.77 1.20
N THR A 94 -10.03 -18.81 1.25
CA THR A 94 -9.29 -20.07 1.42
C THR A 94 -9.44 -20.51 2.88
N ARG A 95 -9.80 -21.78 3.08
CA ARG A 95 -9.98 -22.40 4.41
C ARG A 95 -8.64 -22.60 5.10
#